data_AF-A0A7S0LCY0-F1
#
_entry.id   AF-A0A7S0LCY0-F1
#
_cell.length_a   1.000
_cell.length_b   1.000
_cell.length_c   1.000
_cell.angle_alpha   90.00
_cell.angle_beta   90.00
_cell.angle_gamma   90.00
#
_symmetry.space_group_name_H-M   'P 1'
#
loop_
_entity.id
_entity.type
_entity.pdbx_description
1 polymer ?
#
loop_
_entity_poly.entity_id
_entity_poly.type
_entity_poly.pdbx_seq_one_letter_code
_entity_poly.pdbx_strand_id
1 'polypeptide(L)'
;LAAGGKGARFVARLVPTPKPDDSGKGPKAEVDVGWMRAHVEAVQAMLPGGVSVCGVYVFAPSTTLSASESKVRSLLAGIKARKSTWCIATHDEGDAADESRPTVALFLPSDAKQASWKSLSSCGSRLSPLEPKLTHGAPQLHCFGANWRVDATLYLRPAAQVRKTQAEQMCEQISAYADPLAAAVTTIDGAMPAASSTVSSMRGVGTLAAPHEVRLYLAPEKAAAAYPTGMAEDPPSLLVRIRGLVHGRAYAAAKDSVGEALEALSE
;
A
#
# COMPACT_ATOMS: atom_id res chain seq x y z
N LEU A 1 0.11 7.99 15.33
CA LEU A 1 -1.23 8.57 15.55
C LEU A 1 -2.25 7.59 15.00
N ALA A 2 -3.12 7.04 15.84
CA ALA A 2 -4.07 6.00 15.45
C ALA A 2 -5.49 6.44 15.79
N ALA A 3 -6.40 6.22 14.85
CA ALA A 3 -7.80 6.59 15.01
C ALA A 3 -8.57 5.48 15.74
N GLY A 4 -9.44 5.80 16.70
CA GLY A 4 -10.21 4.78 17.42
C GLY A 4 -11.70 5.09 17.52
N GLY A 5 -12.44 4.37 16.70
CA GLY A 5 -13.84 3.98 16.89
C GLY A 5 -14.07 2.86 15.88
N LYS A 6 -14.41 1.64 16.33
CA LYS A 6 -14.44 0.39 15.52
C LYS A 6 -13.38 0.36 14.37
N GLY A 7 -12.22 -0.22 14.67
CA GLY A 7 -11.13 -0.45 13.72
C GLY A 7 -10.25 0.78 13.56
N ALA A 8 -9.06 0.75 14.12
CA ALA A 8 -8.04 1.74 13.79
C ALA A 8 -7.56 1.46 12.36
N ARG A 9 -8.18 2.11 11.37
CA ARG A 9 -7.91 1.81 9.95
C ARG A 9 -6.46 2.07 9.54
N PHE A 10 -5.78 3.02 10.19
CA PHE A 10 -4.39 3.37 9.87
C PHE A 10 -3.61 3.83 11.11
N VAL A 11 -2.31 3.54 11.13
CA VAL A 11 -1.34 4.10 12.07
C VAL A 11 -0.39 5.03 11.32
N ALA A 12 -0.45 6.32 11.63
CA ALA A 12 0.44 7.30 11.02
C ALA A 12 1.74 7.44 11.84
N ARG A 13 2.88 7.30 11.16
CA ARG A 13 4.21 7.64 11.67
C ARG A 13 4.78 8.81 10.85
N LEU A 14 5.25 9.84 11.53
CA LEU A 14 5.85 11.00 10.88
C LEU A 14 7.33 10.71 10.60
N VAL A 15 7.75 10.90 9.35
CA VAL A 15 9.15 10.76 8.93
C VAL A 15 9.64 12.13 8.45
N PRO A 16 10.65 12.72 9.10
CA PRO A 16 11.15 14.02 8.69
C PRO A 16 11.90 13.95 7.38
N THR A 17 11.57 14.88 6.49
CA THR A 17 12.34 15.12 5.27
C THR A 17 13.75 15.60 5.66
N PRO A 18 14.82 14.95 5.15
CA PRO A 18 16.17 15.42 5.37
C PRO A 18 16.35 16.84 4.84
N LYS A 19 17.23 17.61 5.49
CA LYS A 19 17.65 18.91 4.97
C LYS A 19 18.41 18.66 3.65
N PRO A 20 18.13 19.43 2.58
CA PRO A 20 18.98 19.35 1.39
C PRO A 20 20.42 19.72 1.80
N ASP A 21 21.42 19.04 1.21
CA ASP A 21 22.82 19.35 1.48
C ASP A 21 23.10 20.81 1.14
N ASP A 22 23.45 21.58 2.17
CA ASP A 22 23.57 23.04 2.12
C ASP A 22 24.78 23.45 1.27
N SER A 23 24.52 23.88 0.04
CA SER A 23 25.34 24.90 -0.63
C SER A 23 25.01 26.29 -0.06
N GLY A 24 25.20 26.46 1.26
CA GLY A 24 25.44 27.76 1.90
C GLY A 24 24.29 28.77 1.98
N LYS A 25 23.01 28.37 1.91
CA LYS A 25 21.90 29.29 2.22
C LYS A 25 20.94 28.60 3.18
N GLY A 26 20.85 29.15 4.40
CA GLY A 26 20.09 28.61 5.52
C GLY A 26 18.64 28.21 5.22
N PRO A 27 17.94 27.61 6.20
CA PRO A 27 16.74 26.81 5.96
C PRO A 27 15.72 27.58 5.10
N LYS A 28 15.59 27.17 3.84
CA LYS A 28 14.52 27.65 2.98
C LYS A 28 13.21 27.19 3.60
N ALA A 29 12.45 28.12 4.17
CA ALA A 29 11.12 27.88 4.74
C ALA A 29 10.06 27.58 3.65
N GLU A 30 10.48 27.06 2.50
CA GLU A 30 9.66 26.90 1.32
C GLU A 30 9.50 25.42 0.99
N VAL A 31 8.27 25.02 0.67
CA VAL A 31 7.95 23.65 0.24
C VAL A 31 8.56 23.39 -1.14
N ASP A 32 9.59 22.55 -1.18
CA ASP A 32 10.18 22.02 -2.41
C ASP A 32 9.48 20.71 -2.80
N VAL A 33 8.58 20.81 -3.78
CA VAL A 33 7.79 19.68 -4.27
C VAL A 33 8.68 18.59 -4.88
N GLY A 34 9.77 18.96 -5.54
CA GLY A 34 10.67 18.01 -6.20
C GLY A 34 11.44 17.18 -5.18
N TRP A 35 12.06 17.85 -4.20
CA TRP A 35 12.79 17.19 -3.12
C TRP A 35 11.88 16.31 -2.26
N MET A 36 10.72 16.83 -1.85
CA MET A 36 9.77 16.07 -1.04
C MET A 36 9.23 14.86 -1.80
N ARG A 37 9.00 14.97 -3.11
CA ARG A 37 8.59 13.82 -3.93
C ARG A 37 9.69 12.76 -3.97
N ALA A 38 10.93 13.13 -4.25
CA ALA A 38 12.06 12.18 -4.25
C ALA A 38 12.22 11.50 -2.88
N HIS A 39 12.05 12.26 -1.79
CA HIS A 39 12.08 11.68 -0.45
C HIS A 39 10.94 10.70 -0.20
N VAL A 40 9.70 11.03 -0.61
CA VAL A 40 8.56 10.11 -0.50
C VAL A 40 8.83 8.82 -1.28
N GLU A 41 9.42 8.91 -2.47
CA GLU A 41 9.78 7.74 -3.27
C GLU A 41 10.83 6.87 -2.57
N ALA A 42 11.88 7.49 -2.03
CA ALA A 42 12.90 6.79 -1.26
C ALA A 42 12.31 6.11 -0.01
N VAL A 43 11.45 6.80 0.74
CA VAL A 43 10.78 6.23 1.92
C VAL A 43 9.89 5.07 1.49
N GLN A 44 9.06 5.24 0.46
CA GLN A 44 8.16 4.20 -0.03
C GLN A 44 8.91 2.93 -0.43
N ALA A 45 10.07 3.05 -1.07
CA ALA A 45 10.92 1.91 -1.45
C ALA A 45 11.55 1.17 -0.25
N MET A 46 11.70 1.86 0.90
CA MET A 46 12.26 1.27 2.13
C MET A 46 11.19 0.72 3.07
N LEU A 47 9.91 1.01 2.83
CA LEU A 47 8.83 0.53 3.67
C LEU A 47 8.57 -0.97 3.43
N PRO A 48 8.33 -1.76 4.49
CA PRO A 48 7.89 -3.14 4.31
C PRO A 48 6.53 -3.17 3.61
N GLY A 49 6.23 -4.31 2.96
CA GLY A 49 4.91 -4.57 2.38
C GLY A 49 3.78 -4.29 3.37
N GLY A 50 2.63 -3.83 2.86
CA GLY A 50 1.48 -3.42 3.66
C GLY A 50 1.60 -2.03 4.32
N VAL A 51 2.74 -1.35 4.20
CA VAL A 51 2.94 0.03 4.69
C VAL A 51 3.17 0.96 3.49
N SER A 52 2.46 2.09 3.47
CA SER A 52 2.61 3.09 2.42
C SER A 52 2.59 4.50 2.96
N VAL A 53 3.23 5.41 2.22
CA VAL A 53 3.15 6.84 2.48
C VAL A 53 1.74 7.32 2.14
N CYS A 54 1.00 7.76 3.15
CA CYS A 54 -0.37 8.23 3.00
C CYS A 54 -0.51 9.74 2.81
N GLY A 55 0.59 10.50 2.89
CA GLY A 55 0.48 11.94 3.01
C GLY A 55 1.78 12.65 3.34
N VAL A 56 1.66 13.93 3.69
CA VAL A 56 2.78 14.78 4.09
C VAL A 56 2.41 15.60 5.31
N TYR A 57 3.42 16.12 6.02
CA TYR A 57 3.21 17.13 7.05
C TYR A 57 4.11 18.33 6.78
N VAL A 58 3.64 19.51 7.18
CA VAL A 58 4.37 20.77 6.99
C VAL A 58 4.36 21.52 8.31
N PHE A 59 5.56 21.85 8.80
CA PHE A 59 5.77 22.66 9.99
C PHE A 59 6.28 24.04 9.58
N ALA A 60 5.44 25.08 9.71
CA ALA A 60 5.77 26.46 9.34
C ALA A 60 4.77 27.44 9.98
N PRO A 61 5.02 28.76 9.98
CA PRO A 61 4.03 29.76 10.38
C PRO A 61 2.76 29.71 9.51
N SER A 62 1.62 30.12 10.04
CA SER A 62 0.32 30.04 9.35
C SER A 62 0.30 30.77 8.00
N THR A 63 1.04 31.87 7.86
CA THR A 63 1.20 32.63 6.61
C THR A 63 1.94 31.84 5.52
N THR A 64 2.95 31.06 5.91
CA THR A 64 3.70 30.19 4.99
C THR A 64 2.87 28.96 4.62
N LEU A 65 2.15 28.39 5.58
CA LEU A 65 1.30 27.22 5.35
C LEU A 65 0.22 27.51 4.30
N SER A 66 -0.48 28.66 4.41
CA SER A 66 -1.50 29.07 3.43
C SER A 66 -0.90 29.32 2.04
N ALA A 67 0.26 29.97 1.96
CA ALA A 67 0.98 30.17 0.69
C ALA A 67 1.43 28.85 0.04
N SER A 68 1.74 27.84 0.85
CA SER A 68 2.22 26.53 0.38
C SER A 68 1.12 25.54 -0.01
N GLU A 69 -0.15 25.86 0.24
CA GLU A 69 -1.27 24.92 0.09
C GLU A 69 -1.40 24.35 -1.33
N SER A 70 -1.17 25.18 -2.35
CA SER A 70 -1.22 24.74 -3.76
C SER A 70 -0.11 23.73 -4.10
N LYS A 71 1.08 23.91 -3.52
CA LYS A 71 2.23 23.01 -3.67
C LYS A 71 2.00 21.69 -2.93
N VAL A 72 1.50 21.75 -1.70
CA VAL A 72 1.13 20.57 -0.90
C VAL A 72 0.07 19.75 -1.64
N ARG A 73 -0.92 20.40 -2.24
CA ARG A 73 -1.94 19.72 -3.06
C ARG A 73 -1.32 19.02 -4.27
N SER A 74 -0.41 19.67 -5.01
CA SER A 74 0.29 19.04 -6.14
C SER A 74 1.12 17.83 -5.72
N LEU A 75 1.77 17.91 -4.55
CA LEU A 75 2.52 16.82 -3.97
C LEU A 75 1.59 15.64 -3.60
N LEU A 76 0.49 15.90 -2.90
CA LEU A 76 -0.50 14.89 -2.53
C LEU A 76 -1.13 14.20 -3.76
N ALA A 77 -1.41 14.95 -4.83
CA ALA A 77 -1.90 14.38 -6.09
C ALA A 77 -0.86 13.42 -6.70
N GLY A 78 0.43 13.78 -6.65
CA GLY A 78 1.52 12.90 -7.08
C GLY A 78 1.66 11.63 -6.24
N ILE A 79 1.47 11.72 -4.92
CA ILE A 79 1.46 10.56 -4.02
C ILE A 79 0.27 9.65 -4.35
N LYS A 80 -0.91 10.24 -4.58
CA LYS A 80 -2.14 9.51 -4.90
C LYS A 80 -2.03 8.74 -6.21
N ALA A 81 -1.56 9.38 -7.28
CA ALA A 81 -1.44 8.78 -8.60
C ALA A 81 -0.49 7.57 -8.65
N ARG A 82 0.39 7.40 -7.66
CA ARG A 82 1.32 6.27 -7.59
C ARG A 82 0.79 5.08 -6.77
N LYS A 83 -0.15 5.32 -5.85
CA LYS A 83 -0.76 4.23 -5.08
C LYS A 83 -1.47 3.24 -6.00
N SER A 84 -2.09 3.72 -7.08
CA SER A 84 -2.78 2.89 -8.08
C SER A 84 -1.84 2.06 -8.96
N THR A 85 -0.51 2.30 -8.94
CA THR A 85 0.44 1.56 -9.80
C THR A 85 0.96 0.28 -9.14
N TRP A 86 0.87 0.16 -7.80
CA TRP A 86 1.36 -1.01 -7.07
C TRP A 86 0.24 -1.96 -6.64
N CYS A 87 -1.00 -1.50 -6.60
CA CYS A 87 -2.14 -2.39 -6.60
C CYS A 87 -2.15 -3.06 -7.97
N ILE A 88 -1.75 -4.33 -8.04
CA ILE A 88 -2.05 -5.17 -9.20
C ILE A 88 -3.55 -5.00 -9.38
N ALA A 89 -3.96 -4.40 -10.51
CA ALA A 89 -5.36 -4.17 -10.80
C ALA A 89 -6.08 -5.52 -10.76
N THR A 90 -6.71 -5.81 -9.63
CA THR A 90 -7.73 -6.83 -9.55
C THR A 90 -8.83 -6.33 -10.46
N HIS A 91 -9.13 -7.15 -11.47
CA HIS A 91 -10.10 -6.86 -12.51
C HIS A 91 -11.53 -6.99 -11.92
N ASP A 92 -11.82 -6.25 -10.85
CA ASP A 92 -13.19 -6.05 -10.38
C ASP A 92 -13.68 -4.71 -10.89
N GLU A 93 -14.18 -4.74 -12.13
CA GLU A 93 -15.14 -3.76 -12.62
C GLU A 93 -16.44 -3.90 -11.80
N GLY A 94 -16.42 -3.46 -10.54
CA GLY A 94 -17.57 -3.71 -9.67
C GLY A 94 -17.61 -2.96 -8.36
N ASP A 95 -16.47 -2.76 -7.69
CA ASP A 95 -16.47 -2.20 -6.34
C ASP A 95 -15.74 -0.86 -6.23
N ALA A 96 -16.51 0.15 -5.83
CA ALA A 96 -16.08 1.49 -5.42
C ALA A 96 -15.23 1.49 -4.13
N ALA A 97 -14.36 0.49 -3.95
CA ALA A 97 -13.52 0.31 -2.77
C ALA A 97 -12.15 1.02 -2.90
N ASP A 98 -11.68 1.28 -4.13
CA ASP A 98 -10.42 2.01 -4.37
C ASP A 98 -10.51 3.52 -3.98
N GLU A 99 -11.71 4.01 -3.64
CA GLU A 99 -11.95 5.36 -3.12
C GLU A 99 -11.62 5.54 -1.61
N SER A 100 -11.29 4.46 -0.89
CA SER A 100 -11.39 4.45 0.59
C SER A 100 -10.18 5.03 1.36
N ARG A 101 -9.02 5.27 0.72
CA ARG A 101 -7.80 5.71 1.44
C ARG A 101 -7.46 7.18 1.16
N PRO A 102 -7.86 8.15 2.01
CA PRO A 102 -7.58 9.56 1.78
C PRO A 102 -6.06 9.82 1.78
N THR A 103 -5.58 10.63 0.83
CA THR A 103 -4.24 11.21 0.90
C THR A 103 -4.31 12.46 1.77
N VAL A 104 -3.48 12.54 2.81
CA VAL A 104 -3.67 13.50 3.91
C VAL A 104 -2.50 14.47 4.03
N ALA A 105 -2.78 15.75 4.31
CA ALA A 105 -1.80 16.73 4.75
C ALA A 105 -2.04 17.10 6.22
N LEU A 106 -0.97 17.08 7.00
CA LEU A 106 -0.95 17.57 8.38
C LEU A 106 -0.22 18.90 8.43
N PHE A 107 -0.95 19.98 8.68
CA PHE A 107 -0.41 21.32 8.85
C PHE A 107 -0.15 21.57 10.34
N LEU A 108 1.10 21.84 10.67
CA LEU A 108 1.60 22.10 12.01
C LEU A 108 2.04 23.57 12.10
N PRO A 109 1.09 24.50 12.34
CA PRO A 109 1.41 25.92 12.51
C PRO A 109 2.35 26.13 13.70
N SER A 110 3.47 26.83 13.49
CA SER A 110 4.40 27.17 14.58
C SER A 110 3.85 28.26 15.51
N ASP A 111 2.86 29.01 15.03
CA ASP A 111 2.22 30.16 15.67
C ASP A 111 0.83 29.85 16.26
N ALA A 112 0.32 28.62 16.09
CA ALA A 112 -0.96 28.20 16.65
C ALA A 112 -0.84 26.93 17.49
N LYS A 113 -1.74 26.79 18.47
CA LYS A 113 -1.75 25.66 19.41
C LYS A 113 -2.38 24.38 18.83
N GLN A 114 -3.01 24.47 17.66
CA GLN A 114 -3.76 23.38 17.06
C GLN A 114 -3.20 23.02 15.69
N ALA A 115 -2.96 21.73 15.50
CA ALA A 115 -2.69 21.17 14.18
C ALA A 115 -3.98 21.09 13.36
N SER A 116 -3.88 21.28 12.05
CA SER A 116 -5.01 21.06 11.14
C SER A 116 -4.70 19.92 10.17
N TRP A 117 -5.67 19.03 10.01
CA TRP A 117 -5.58 17.94 9.05
C TRP A 117 -6.45 18.29 7.85
N LYS A 118 -5.93 18.05 6.66
CA LYS A 118 -6.69 18.19 5.43
C LYS A 118 -6.52 16.95 4.56
N SER A 119 -7.52 16.60 3.77
CA SER A 119 -7.50 15.47 2.85
C SER A 119 -7.70 15.91 1.41
N LEU A 120 -7.14 15.15 0.47
CA LEU A 120 -7.38 15.31 -0.96
C LEU A 120 -8.30 14.17 -1.44
N SER A 121 -9.54 14.50 -1.82
CA SER A 121 -10.54 13.53 -2.32
C SER A 121 -10.19 12.99 -3.72
N SER A 122 -10.87 11.92 -4.18
CA SER A 122 -10.72 11.29 -5.51
C SER A 122 -10.86 12.31 -6.65
N CYS A 123 -11.88 13.15 -6.58
CA CYS A 123 -12.20 14.12 -7.63
C CYS A 123 -11.92 15.59 -7.21
N GLY A 124 -11.33 15.81 -6.03
CA GLY A 124 -11.20 17.12 -5.44
C GLY A 124 -10.04 17.94 -6.00
N SER A 125 -10.32 19.14 -6.48
CA SER A 125 -9.28 20.13 -6.81
C SER A 125 -8.77 20.91 -5.58
N ARG A 126 -9.34 20.66 -4.40
CA ARG A 126 -9.10 21.39 -3.14
C ARG A 126 -8.88 20.44 -1.97
N LEU A 127 -8.15 20.91 -0.97
CA LEU A 127 -7.99 20.22 0.30
C LEU A 127 -9.23 20.46 1.17
N SER A 128 -9.84 19.39 1.66
CA SER A 128 -10.96 19.46 2.61
C SER A 128 -10.46 19.25 4.04
N PRO A 129 -10.98 19.96 5.04
CA PRO A 129 -10.69 19.66 6.44
C PRO A 129 -10.99 18.20 6.79
N LEU A 130 -10.13 17.59 7.61
CA LEU A 130 -10.27 16.24 8.13
C LEU A 130 -10.19 16.30 9.65
N GLU A 131 -11.07 15.61 10.36
CA GLU A 131 -11.03 15.52 11.82
C GLU A 131 -10.76 14.07 12.23
N PRO A 132 -9.48 13.67 12.39
CA PRO A 132 -9.18 12.31 12.79
C PRO A 132 -9.55 12.10 14.26
N LYS A 133 -10.27 11.02 14.56
CA LYS A 133 -10.58 10.58 15.94
C LYS A 133 -9.33 9.99 16.60
N LEU A 134 -8.41 10.81 17.09
CA LEU A 134 -7.17 10.34 17.70
C LEU A 134 -7.43 9.57 19.00
N THR A 135 -6.75 8.45 19.19
CA THR A 135 -6.72 7.72 20.48
C THR A 135 -5.40 7.94 21.22
N HIS A 136 -5.47 7.88 22.55
CA HIS A 136 -4.30 7.88 23.40
C HIS A 136 -3.62 6.51 23.35
N GLY A 137 -2.42 6.46 22.78
CA GLY A 137 -1.61 5.25 22.63
C GLY A 137 -1.59 4.70 21.20
N ALA A 138 -0.43 4.20 20.77
CA ALA A 138 -0.35 3.46 19.51
C ALA A 138 -1.00 2.08 19.71
N PRO A 139 -1.92 1.63 18.84
CA PRO A 139 -2.47 0.29 18.93
C PRO A 139 -1.33 -0.70 18.74
N GLN A 140 -1.33 -1.75 19.56
CA GLN A 140 -0.46 -2.89 19.33
C GLN A 140 -0.95 -3.57 18.04
N LEU A 141 -0.13 -3.49 17.00
CA LEU A 141 -0.37 -4.18 15.74
C LEU A 141 0.32 -5.53 15.76
N HIS A 142 -0.40 -6.55 15.32
CA HIS A 142 0.16 -7.85 15.00
C HIS A 142 0.59 -7.84 13.54
N CYS A 143 1.76 -8.40 13.27
CA CYS A 143 2.34 -8.54 11.94
C CYS A 143 2.17 -10.00 11.49
N PHE A 144 1.61 -10.16 10.30
CA PHE A 144 1.48 -11.44 9.60
C PHE A 144 2.44 -11.44 8.43
N GLY A 145 3.24 -12.49 8.29
CA GLY A 145 4.26 -12.61 7.25
C GLY A 145 4.01 -13.83 6.40
N ALA A 146 3.90 -13.64 5.10
CA ALA A 146 3.81 -14.71 4.11
C ALA A 146 4.97 -14.62 3.13
N ASN A 147 5.50 -15.77 2.73
CA ASN A 147 6.54 -15.87 1.71
C ASN A 147 6.06 -16.84 0.63
N TRP A 148 5.97 -16.40 -0.61
CA TRP A 148 5.64 -17.28 -1.73
C TRP A 148 6.63 -17.11 -2.88
N ARG A 149 7.01 -18.24 -3.47
CA ARG A 149 7.92 -18.26 -4.62
C ARG A 149 7.11 -18.04 -5.88
N VAL A 150 7.59 -17.11 -6.70
CA VAL A 150 7.04 -16.85 -8.03
C VAL A 150 8.03 -17.43 -9.05
N ASP A 151 7.53 -18.28 -9.94
CA ASP A 151 8.19 -18.68 -11.18
C ASP A 151 7.14 -18.58 -12.29
N ALA A 152 7.00 -17.37 -12.83
CA ALA A 152 6.02 -17.04 -13.85
C ALA A 152 6.71 -16.89 -15.21
N THR A 153 6.09 -17.43 -16.24
CA THR A 153 6.49 -17.19 -17.63
C THR A 153 5.37 -16.42 -18.32
N LEU A 154 5.69 -15.23 -18.81
CA LEU A 154 4.78 -14.32 -19.48
C LEU A 154 5.09 -14.30 -20.97
N TYR A 155 4.04 -14.36 -21.77
CA TYR A 155 4.10 -14.42 -23.22
C TYR A 155 3.57 -13.11 -23.78
N LEU A 156 4.45 -12.27 -24.31
CA LEU A 156 4.09 -10.95 -24.82
C LEU A 156 4.01 -10.98 -26.34
N ARG A 157 2.91 -10.42 -26.85
CA ARG A 157 2.64 -10.26 -28.28
C ARG A 157 2.80 -8.80 -28.69
N PRO A 158 3.06 -8.52 -29.97
CA PRO A 158 3.13 -7.16 -30.47
C PRO A 158 1.79 -6.45 -30.24
N ALA A 159 1.82 -5.19 -29.80
CA ALA A 159 0.61 -4.42 -29.53
C ALA A 159 -0.33 -4.32 -30.74
N ALA A 160 0.23 -4.36 -31.96
CA ALA A 160 -0.51 -4.38 -33.21
C ALA A 160 -1.44 -5.61 -33.36
N GLN A 161 -1.12 -6.74 -32.73
CA GLN A 161 -1.91 -7.98 -32.82
C GLN A 161 -3.02 -8.03 -31.76
N VAL A 162 -2.77 -7.54 -30.56
CA VAL A 162 -3.67 -7.75 -29.39
C VAL A 162 -4.36 -6.46 -28.94
N ARG A 163 -4.06 -5.31 -29.54
CA ARG A 163 -4.56 -3.97 -29.14
C ARG A 163 -4.36 -3.67 -27.64
N LYS A 164 -3.32 -4.27 -27.05
CA LYS A 164 -2.89 -4.06 -25.66
C LYS A 164 -1.42 -3.72 -25.63
N THR A 165 -1.03 -2.77 -24.79
CA THR A 165 0.39 -2.47 -24.56
C THR A 165 1.09 -3.67 -23.93
N GLN A 166 2.42 -3.75 -24.03
CA GLN A 166 3.17 -4.83 -23.37
C GLN A 166 2.97 -4.78 -21.85
N ALA A 167 2.88 -3.59 -21.26
CA ALA A 167 2.60 -3.41 -19.84
C ALA A 167 1.23 -3.98 -19.45
N GLU A 168 0.18 -3.68 -20.22
CA GLU A 168 -1.16 -4.25 -20.00
C GLU A 168 -1.16 -5.78 -20.10
N GLN A 169 -0.49 -6.34 -21.11
CA GLN A 169 -0.36 -7.79 -21.27
C GLN A 169 0.40 -8.44 -20.09
N MET A 170 1.43 -7.77 -19.56
CA MET A 170 2.13 -8.24 -18.36
C MET A 170 1.24 -8.17 -17.13
N CYS A 171 0.55 -7.05 -16.90
CA CYS A 171 -0.37 -6.89 -15.78
C CYS A 171 -1.45 -7.96 -15.80
N GLU A 172 -2.12 -8.18 -16.94
CA GLU A 172 -3.15 -9.21 -17.11
C GLU A 172 -2.62 -10.62 -16.78
N GLN A 173 -1.46 -10.98 -17.32
CA GLN A 173 -0.88 -12.29 -17.06
C GLN A 173 -0.37 -12.46 -15.64
N ILE A 174 0.10 -11.39 -14.99
CA ILE A 174 0.51 -11.40 -13.58
C ILE A 174 -0.72 -11.49 -12.67
N SER A 175 -1.82 -10.78 -12.99
CA SER A 175 -3.08 -10.84 -12.24
C SER A 175 -3.66 -12.25 -12.22
N ALA A 176 -3.48 -13.05 -13.28
CA ALA A 176 -3.89 -14.46 -13.29
C ALA A 176 -3.18 -15.32 -12.22
N TYR A 177 -2.02 -14.89 -11.70
CA TYR A 177 -1.35 -15.56 -10.57
C TYR A 177 -1.92 -15.13 -9.21
N ALA A 178 -2.75 -14.09 -9.13
CA ALA A 178 -3.35 -13.60 -7.89
C ALA A 178 -4.57 -14.45 -7.49
N ASP A 179 -5.46 -14.80 -8.41
CA ASP A 179 -6.70 -15.56 -8.11
C ASP A 179 -6.45 -16.90 -7.38
N PRO A 180 -5.45 -17.70 -7.76
CA PRO A 180 -5.12 -18.93 -7.04
C PRO A 180 -4.67 -18.64 -5.61
N LEU A 181 -3.87 -17.58 -5.39
CA LEU A 181 -3.39 -17.18 -4.07
C LEU A 181 -4.55 -16.78 -3.15
N ALA A 182 -5.52 -16.02 -3.67
CA ALA A 182 -6.76 -15.69 -2.95
C ALA A 182 -7.57 -16.95 -2.60
N ALA A 183 -7.50 -17.98 -3.44
CA ALA A 183 -8.20 -19.25 -3.26
C ALA A 183 -7.42 -20.31 -2.45
N ALA A 184 -6.24 -19.97 -1.93
CA ALA A 184 -5.37 -20.86 -1.19
C ALA A 184 -5.95 -21.19 0.20
N VAL A 185 -5.67 -22.40 0.69
CA VAL A 185 -5.91 -22.75 2.09
C VAL A 185 -4.78 -22.14 2.92
N THR A 186 -5.14 -21.35 3.92
CA THR A 186 -4.17 -20.58 4.71
C THR A 186 -4.03 -21.14 6.12
N THR A 187 -2.79 -21.33 6.57
CA THR A 187 -2.48 -21.64 7.97
C THR A 187 -1.67 -20.50 8.59
N ILE A 188 -1.88 -20.24 9.87
CA ILE A 188 -1.10 -19.29 10.65
C ILE A 188 -0.45 -20.00 11.83
N ASP A 189 0.87 -19.90 11.92
CA ASP A 189 1.71 -20.59 12.92
C ASP A 189 1.40 -22.10 12.99
N GLY A 190 1.09 -22.71 11.84
CA GLY A 190 0.76 -24.13 11.71
C GLY A 190 -0.68 -24.52 12.07
N ALA A 191 -1.54 -23.58 12.44
CA ALA A 191 -2.96 -23.82 12.71
C ALA A 191 -3.86 -23.20 11.63
N MET A 192 -5.09 -23.70 11.49
CA MET A 192 -6.13 -23.10 10.64
C MET A 192 -7.11 -22.31 11.52
N PRO A 193 -6.88 -21.00 11.75
CA PRO A 193 -7.81 -20.19 12.52
C PRO A 193 -9.13 -20.01 11.75
N ALA A 194 -10.25 -19.93 12.48
CA ALA A 194 -11.51 -19.51 11.89
C ALA A 194 -11.39 -18.05 11.42
N ALA A 195 -11.89 -17.71 10.24
CA ALA A 195 -11.81 -16.34 9.69
C ALA A 195 -12.45 -15.29 10.63
N SER A 196 -13.48 -15.70 11.39
CA SER A 196 -14.16 -14.86 12.38
C SER A 196 -13.44 -14.73 13.72
N SER A 197 -12.35 -15.47 13.94
CA SER A 197 -11.55 -15.34 15.17
C SER A 197 -10.85 -13.99 15.22
N THR A 198 -10.65 -13.45 16.43
CA THR A 198 -9.92 -12.20 16.60
C THR A 198 -8.42 -12.45 16.66
N VAL A 199 -7.63 -11.48 16.20
CA VAL A 199 -6.17 -11.55 16.25
C VAL A 199 -5.66 -11.78 17.70
N SER A 200 -6.30 -11.17 18.69
CA SER A 200 -6.00 -11.38 20.12
C SER A 200 -6.15 -12.81 20.62
N SER A 201 -6.95 -13.64 19.94
CA SER A 201 -7.15 -15.04 20.32
C SER A 201 -6.05 -15.96 19.80
N MET A 202 -5.16 -15.45 18.95
CA MET A 202 -4.05 -16.22 18.40
C MET A 202 -2.95 -16.47 19.41
N ARG A 203 -2.19 -17.55 19.20
CA ARG A 203 -0.98 -17.83 19.98
C ARG A 203 0.17 -16.97 19.46
N GLY A 204 0.99 -16.44 20.37
CA GLY A 204 2.14 -15.61 20.02
C GLY A 204 1.81 -14.13 19.94
N VAL A 205 2.86 -13.31 19.85
CA VAL A 205 2.73 -11.84 19.91
C VAL A 205 2.66 -11.22 18.50
N GLY A 206 3.15 -11.92 17.46
CA GLY A 206 3.13 -11.44 16.08
C GLY A 206 3.75 -10.06 15.93
N THR A 207 5.02 -9.89 16.27
CA THR A 207 5.67 -8.58 16.19
C THR A 207 6.30 -8.32 14.83
N LEU A 208 6.74 -7.10 14.56
CA LEU A 208 7.50 -6.80 13.33
C LEU A 208 8.79 -7.63 13.21
N ALA A 209 9.43 -7.95 14.35
CA ALA A 209 10.65 -8.74 14.42
C ALA A 209 10.38 -10.25 14.36
N ALA A 210 9.19 -10.68 14.78
CA ALA A 210 8.74 -12.07 14.79
C ALA A 210 7.26 -12.13 14.36
N PRO A 211 6.99 -12.00 13.05
CA PRO A 211 5.62 -12.03 12.53
C PRO A 211 5.00 -13.42 12.71
N HIS A 212 3.67 -13.47 12.76
CA HIS A 212 2.93 -14.72 12.61
C HIS A 212 3.23 -15.30 11.22
N GLU A 213 3.62 -16.57 11.17
CA GLU A 213 3.99 -17.24 9.92
C GLU A 213 2.72 -17.67 9.19
N VAL A 214 2.46 -17.07 8.03
CA VAL A 214 1.34 -17.41 7.16
C VAL A 214 1.84 -18.29 6.01
N ARG A 215 1.26 -19.49 5.89
CA ARG A 215 1.53 -20.42 4.78
C ARG A 215 0.28 -20.60 3.93
N LEU A 216 0.48 -20.47 2.62
CA LEU A 216 -0.55 -20.61 1.60
C LEU A 216 -0.39 -21.97 0.92
N TYR A 217 -1.46 -22.76 0.91
CA TYR A 217 -1.51 -24.07 0.28
C TYR A 217 -2.49 -24.06 -0.88
N LEU A 218 -1.96 -24.15 -2.10
CA LEU A 218 -2.76 -24.20 -3.32
C LEU A 218 -3.20 -25.64 -3.60
N ALA A 219 -4.49 -25.83 -3.85
CA ALA A 219 -4.99 -27.10 -4.36
C ALA A 219 -4.37 -27.37 -5.75
N PRO A 220 -3.91 -28.59 -6.06
CA PRO A 220 -3.24 -28.91 -7.33
C PRO A 220 -4.06 -28.53 -8.57
N GLU A 221 -5.39 -28.70 -8.51
CA GLU A 221 -6.31 -28.38 -9.60
C GLU A 221 -6.35 -26.87 -9.90
N LYS A 222 -6.29 -26.04 -8.85
CA LYS A 222 -6.21 -24.57 -8.98
C LYS A 222 -4.82 -24.11 -9.41
N ALA A 223 -3.77 -24.80 -8.94
CA ALA A 223 -2.41 -24.53 -9.37
C ALA A 223 -2.21 -24.85 -10.86
N ALA A 224 -2.82 -25.92 -11.39
CA ALA A 224 -2.73 -26.25 -12.81
C ALA A 224 -3.47 -25.23 -13.71
N ALA A 225 -4.59 -24.68 -13.25
CA ALA A 225 -5.33 -23.63 -13.95
C ALA A 225 -4.66 -22.24 -13.90
N ALA A 226 -3.83 -21.99 -12.88
CA ALA A 226 -3.12 -20.73 -12.66
C ALA A 226 -2.04 -20.41 -13.71
N TYR A 227 -1.44 -21.45 -14.29
CA TYR A 227 -0.39 -21.26 -15.28
C TYR A 227 -1.05 -21.25 -16.66
N PRO A 228 -1.10 -20.11 -17.35
CA PRO A 228 -1.54 -20.11 -18.74
C PRO A 228 -0.58 -20.99 -19.53
N THR A 229 -1.00 -22.21 -19.84
CA THR A 229 -0.39 -23.06 -20.87
C THR A 229 -0.73 -22.45 -22.22
N GLY A 230 -0.22 -21.24 -22.45
CA GLY A 230 -0.36 -20.48 -23.68
C GLY A 230 0.60 -21.00 -24.73
N MET A 231 0.48 -22.28 -25.10
CA MET A 231 0.86 -22.70 -26.46
C MET A 231 -0.29 -22.29 -27.37
N ALA A 232 -0.47 -20.98 -27.53
CA ALA A 232 -1.37 -20.46 -28.54
C ALA A 232 -0.84 -20.83 -29.93
N GLU A 233 -1.73 -20.91 -30.92
CA GLU A 233 -1.40 -21.29 -32.29
C GLU A 233 -0.32 -20.38 -32.92
N ASP A 234 -0.18 -19.14 -32.45
CA ASP A 234 0.84 -18.19 -32.87
C ASP A 234 1.98 -18.04 -31.85
N PRO A 235 3.25 -18.05 -32.30
CA PRO A 235 4.41 -17.92 -31.42
C PRO A 235 4.45 -16.52 -30.75
N PRO A 236 4.81 -16.45 -29.46
CA PRO A 236 4.98 -15.18 -28.77
C PRO A 236 6.12 -14.36 -29.39
N SER A 237 5.95 -13.04 -29.47
CA SER A 237 7.03 -12.15 -29.94
C SER A 237 8.14 -11.96 -28.90
N LEU A 238 7.82 -12.12 -27.62
CA LEU A 238 8.74 -11.97 -26.51
C LEU A 238 8.31 -12.88 -25.36
N LEU A 239 9.30 -13.53 -24.73
CA LEU A 239 9.10 -14.32 -23.53
C LEU A 239 9.79 -13.61 -22.37
N VAL A 240 9.03 -13.33 -21.31
CA VAL A 240 9.54 -12.73 -20.07
C VAL A 240 9.38 -13.75 -18.96
N ARG A 241 10.47 -14.06 -18.26
CA ARG A 241 10.44 -14.97 -17.12
C ARG A 241 10.69 -14.21 -15.83
N ILE A 242 9.76 -14.32 -14.89
CA ILE A 242 9.84 -13.69 -13.56
C ILE A 242 10.05 -14.80 -12.55
N ARG A 243 11.20 -14.75 -11.87
CA ARG A 243 11.52 -15.65 -10.77
C ARG A 243 11.90 -14.86 -9.54
N GLY A 244 11.36 -15.24 -8.40
CA GLY A 244 11.70 -14.58 -7.14
C GLY A 244 10.94 -15.12 -5.96
N LEU A 245 11.14 -14.43 -4.84
CA LEU A 245 10.39 -14.64 -3.61
C LEU A 245 9.63 -13.35 -3.33
N VAL A 246 8.32 -13.46 -3.17
CA VAL A 246 7.47 -12.36 -2.74
C VAL A 246 7.28 -12.46 -1.23
N HIS A 247 7.50 -11.35 -0.55
CA HIS A 247 7.35 -11.20 0.87
C HIS A 247 6.09 -10.36 1.15
N GLY A 248 4.99 -11.02 1.50
CA GLY A 248 3.77 -10.36 1.93
C GLY A 248 3.81 -10.05 3.42
N ARG A 249 3.34 -8.86 3.78
CA ARG A 249 3.12 -8.49 5.18
C ARG A 249 1.79 -7.77 5.32
N ALA A 250 1.01 -8.20 6.32
CA ALA A 250 -0.20 -7.50 6.73
C ALA A 250 -0.13 -7.18 8.23
N TYR A 251 -0.87 -6.14 8.61
CA TYR A 251 -0.92 -5.67 9.98
C TYR A 251 -2.36 -5.53 10.42
N ALA A 252 -2.68 -6.09 11.58
CA ALA A 252 -4.02 -6.02 12.15
C ALA A 252 -3.96 -5.71 13.65
N ALA A 253 -4.96 -5.00 14.15
CA ALA A 253 -5.10 -4.74 15.57
C ALA A 253 -5.67 -5.97 16.28
N ALA A 254 -5.43 -6.08 17.59
CA ALA A 254 -5.87 -7.20 18.41
C ALA A 254 -7.40 -7.52 18.33
N LYS A 255 -8.23 -6.53 17.98
CA LYS A 255 -9.70 -6.67 17.88
C LYS A 255 -10.19 -6.96 16.47
N ASP A 256 -9.33 -6.86 15.47
CA ASP A 256 -9.69 -7.10 14.08
C ASP A 256 -9.83 -8.61 13.85
N SER A 257 -10.53 -8.98 12.78
CA SER A 257 -10.68 -10.38 12.42
C SER A 257 -9.40 -10.91 11.77
N VAL A 258 -9.12 -12.20 11.96
CA VAL A 258 -8.03 -12.85 11.26
C VAL A 258 -8.30 -12.92 9.75
N GLY A 259 -9.56 -13.06 9.34
CA GLY A 259 -9.96 -13.04 7.93
C GLY A 259 -9.52 -11.79 7.18
N GLU A 260 -9.81 -10.60 7.72
CA GLU A 260 -9.40 -9.31 7.12
C GLU A 260 -7.87 -9.19 6.98
N ALA A 261 -7.12 -9.71 7.95
CA ALA A 261 -5.66 -9.70 7.92
C ALA A 261 -5.09 -10.62 6.83
N LEU A 262 -5.75 -11.75 6.56
CA LEU A 262 -5.36 -12.70 5.53
C LEU A 262 -5.75 -12.21 4.13
N GLU A 263 -6.91 -11.59 3.98
CA GLU A 263 -7.35 -10.97 2.73
C GLU A 263 -6.35 -9.89 2.28
N ALA A 264 -5.91 -9.04 3.22
CA ALA A 264 -4.89 -8.03 2.99
C ALA A 264 -3.48 -8.59 2.65
N LEU A 265 -3.22 -9.88 2.88
CA LEU A 265 -1.98 -10.54 2.43
C LEU A 265 -2.06 -11.06 0.99
N SER A 266 -3.28 -11.28 0.49
CA SER A 266 -3.54 -11.76 -0.87
C SER A 266 -3.77 -10.64 -1.90
N GLU A 267 -4.02 -9.41 -1.45
CA GLU A 267 -4.01 -8.17 -2.26
C GLU A 267 -2.59 -7.74 -2.65
#